data_AF-A0A4Y2ICR5-F1
#
_entry.id   AF-A0A4Y2ICR5-F1
#
_cell.length_a   1.000
_cell.length_b   1.000
_cell.length_c   1.000
_cell.angle_alpha   90.00
_cell.angle_beta   90.00
_cell.angle_gamma   90.00
#
_symmetry.space_group_name_H-M   'P 1'
#
loop_
_entity.id
_entity.type
_entity.pdbx_description
1 polymer ?
#
loop_
_entity_poly.entity_id
_entity_poly.type
_entity_poly.pdbx_seq_one_letter_code
_entity_poly.pdbx_strand_id
1 'polypeptide(L)'
;MSRYSVSERIFIVLTYYSNNNSPIVTQRKFATEFKLKTTGPSVSTINRLIEKFERTCSVCDYMFGNVGRPLSVRTPEKIERTRQVFERSPRTSIRKDAQQVGKCQTDCRG
;
A
#
# COMPACT_ATOMS: atom_id res chain seq x y z
N MET A 1 0.73 6.95 6.08
CA MET A 1 1.33 7.59 7.26
C MET A 1 2.83 7.29 7.25
N SER A 2 3.64 8.12 6.57
CA SER A 2 5.08 7.86 6.37
C SER A 2 6.03 8.51 7.39
N ARG A 3 5.53 9.27 8.38
CA ARG A 3 6.42 9.98 9.33
C ARG A 3 6.99 9.11 10.46
N TYR A 4 6.34 8.00 10.80
CA TYR A 4 6.76 7.11 11.88
C TYR A 4 6.97 5.69 11.33
N SER A 5 8.02 5.04 11.79
CA SER A 5 8.29 3.62 11.56
C SER A 5 7.14 2.76 12.10
N VAL A 6 7.09 1.50 11.67
CA VAL A 6 6.08 0.56 12.18
C VAL A 6 6.25 0.36 13.69
N SER A 7 7.48 0.22 14.17
CA SER A 7 7.78 0.06 15.59
C SER A 7 7.33 1.24 16.44
N GLU A 8 7.58 2.48 15.99
CA GLU A 8 7.09 3.69 16.67
C GLU A 8 5.56 3.75 16.71
N ARG A 9 4.89 3.35 15.61
CA ARG A 9 3.42 3.30 15.57
C ARG A 9 2.84 2.25 16.51
N ILE A 10 3.46 1.07 16.58
CA ILE A 10 3.07 0.02 17.53
C ILE A 10 3.21 0.55 18.96
N PHE A 11 4.33 1.21 19.27
CA PHE A 11 4.54 1.82 20.58
C PHE A 11 3.43 2.82 20.92
N ILE A 12 3.04 3.69 19.98
CA ILE A 12 1.93 4.65 20.18
C ILE A 12 0.62 3.91 20.52
N VAL A 13 0.25 2.88 19.76
CA VAL A 13 -0.99 2.11 20.00
C VAL A 13 -0.98 1.44 21.36
N LEU A 14 0.09 0.72 21.68
CA LEU A 14 0.21 0.00 22.95
C LEU A 14 0.17 0.95 24.15
N THR A 15 0.90 2.06 24.05
CA THR A 15 0.97 3.06 25.11
C THR A 15 -0.36 3.77 25.27
N TYR A 16 -1.10 4.02 24.19
CA TYR A 16 -2.42 4.65 24.27
C TYR A 16 -3.40 3.81 25.10
N TYR A 17 -3.57 2.54 24.75
CA TYR A 17 -4.51 1.66 25.47
C TYR A 17 -4.03 1.33 26.89
N SER A 18 -2.72 1.26 27.12
CA SER A 18 -2.16 1.02 28.47
C SER A 18 -2.27 2.24 29.41
N ASN A 19 -2.58 3.44 28.91
CA ASN A 19 -2.64 4.67 29.69
C ASN A 19 -4.02 5.34 29.60
N ASN A 20 -5.08 4.54 29.72
CA ASN A 20 -6.48 4.99 29.74
C ASN A 20 -6.86 5.85 28.52
N ASN A 21 -6.38 5.47 27.33
CA ASN A 21 -6.73 6.15 26.08
C ASN A 21 -6.35 7.65 26.08
N SER A 22 -5.32 8.03 26.85
CA SER A 22 -4.87 9.42 26.94
C SER A 22 -3.81 9.73 25.88
N PRO A 23 -4.13 10.55 24.86
CA PRO A 23 -3.15 10.90 23.83
C PRO A 23 -2.05 11.81 24.37
N ILE A 24 -2.31 12.61 25.41
CA ILE A 24 -1.32 13.48 26.05
C ILE A 24 -0.26 12.66 26.79
N VAL A 25 -0.68 11.65 27.54
CA VAL A 25 0.25 10.74 28.24
C VAL A 25 1.08 9.94 27.24
N THR A 26 0.42 9.47 26.18
CA THR A 26 1.08 8.75 25.07
C THR A 26 2.15 9.61 24.40
N GLN A 27 1.84 10.86 24.08
CA GLN A 27 2.79 11.81 23.50
C GLN A 27 4.02 12.03 24.40
N ARG A 28 3.80 12.23 25.71
CA ARG A 28 4.90 12.44 26.68
C ARG A 28 5.78 11.20 26.82
N LYS A 29 5.18 10.02 26.90
CA LYS A 29 5.92 8.75 26.96
C LYS A 29 6.72 8.51 25.68
N PHE A 30 6.13 8.79 24.52
CA PHE A 30 6.83 8.71 23.23
C PHE A 30 8.07 9.61 23.18
N ALA A 31 7.93 10.88 23.59
CA ALA A 31 9.05 11.81 23.62
C ALA A 31 10.19 11.35 24.53
N THR A 32 9.84 10.71 25.67
CA THR A 32 10.79 10.19 26.64
C THR A 32 11.51 8.94 26.10
N GLU A 33 10.77 7.97 25.57
CA GLU A 33 11.30 6.70 25.06
C GLU A 33 12.27 6.92 23.89
N PHE A 34 11.85 7.71 22.91
CA PHE A 34 12.63 7.96 21.70
C PHE A 34 13.62 9.13 21.84
N LYS A 35 13.78 9.68 23.05
CA LYS A 35 14.72 10.77 23.38
C LYS A 35 14.70 11.90 22.34
N LEU A 36 13.50 12.31 21.96
CA LEU A 36 13.34 13.26 20.86
C LEU A 36 13.85 14.64 21.25
N LYS A 37 14.66 15.24 20.37
CA LYS A 37 15.07 16.65 20.48
C LYS A 37 13.95 17.64 20.11
N THR A 38 12.89 17.14 19.49
CA THR A 38 11.73 17.90 18.98
C THR A 38 10.44 17.36 19.61
N THR A 39 9.36 18.12 19.50
CA THR A 39 8.01 17.70 19.91
C THR A 39 7.64 16.36 19.26
N GLY A 40 7.19 15.40 20.08
CA GLY A 40 6.68 14.10 19.63
C GLY A 40 5.42 14.21 18.77
N PRO A 41 4.78 13.07 18.43
CA PRO A 41 3.58 13.05 17.61
C PRO A 41 2.51 13.97 18.18
N SER A 42 1.89 14.79 17.33
CA SER A 42 0.77 15.62 17.76
C SER A 42 -0.37 14.74 18.24
N VAL A 43 -1.19 15.28 19.15
CA VAL A 43 -2.43 14.61 19.62
C VAL A 43 -3.31 14.19 18.43
N SER A 44 -3.44 15.05 17.42
CA SER A 44 -4.17 14.73 16.18
C SER A 44 -3.58 13.56 15.40
N THR A 45 -2.26 13.41 15.40
CA THR A 45 -1.58 12.28 14.74
C THR A 45 -1.81 10.97 15.50
N ILE A 46 -1.77 11.03 16.84
CA ILE A 46 -2.07 9.87 17.70
C ILE A 46 -3.51 9.42 17.45
N ASN A 47 -4.48 10.33 17.53
CA ASN A 47 -5.90 9.99 17.32
C ASN A 47 -6.14 9.39 15.94
N ARG A 48 -5.54 9.96 14.89
CA ARG A 48 -5.65 9.42 13.52
C ARG A 48 -5.05 8.02 13.38
N LEU A 49 -3.97 7.74 14.12
CA LEU A 49 -3.35 6.42 14.15
C LEU A 49 -4.26 5.39 14.81
N ILE A 50 -4.87 5.76 15.95
CA ILE A 50 -5.81 4.92 16.69
C ILE A 50 -7.06 4.66 15.85
N GLU A 51 -7.67 5.68 15.24
CA GLU A 51 -8.85 5.52 14.37
C GLU A 51 -8.55 4.56 13.21
N LYS A 52 -7.38 4.70 12.58
CA LYS A 52 -6.95 3.78 11.52
C LYS A 52 -6.80 2.35 12.05
N PHE A 53 -6.20 2.19 13.22
CA PHE A 53 -6.02 0.89 13.85
C PHE A 53 -7.36 0.24 14.19
N GLU A 54 -8.31 0.97 14.77
CA GLU A 54 -9.65 0.46 15.08
C GLU A 54 -10.43 0.05 13.82
N ARG A 55 -10.26 0.78 12.71
CA ARG A 55 -10.93 0.45 11.44
C ARG A 55 -10.32 -0.73 10.69
N THR A 56 -9.02 -0.94 10.79
CA THR A 56 -8.29 -1.91 9.94
C THR A 56 -7.57 -3.00 10.71
N CYS A 57 -7.53 -2.92 12.04
CA CYS A 57 -6.70 -3.75 12.93
C CYS A 57 -5.21 -3.76 12.55
N SER A 58 -4.73 -2.74 11.83
CA SER A 58 -3.37 -2.68 11.31
C SER A 58 -2.73 -1.31 11.51
N VAL A 59 -1.48 -1.33 11.97
CA VAL A 59 -0.61 -0.14 12.09
C VAL A 59 0.11 0.19 10.77
N CYS A 60 0.27 -0.82 9.91
CA CYS A 60 0.96 -0.70 8.64
C CYS A 60 0.13 0.12 7.66
N ASP A 61 0.79 0.87 6.78
CA ASP A 61 0.10 1.45 5.63
C ASP A 61 -0.26 0.31 4.69
N TYR A 62 -1.56 0.07 4.52
CA TYR A 62 -2.03 -0.94 3.58
C TYR A 62 -1.50 -0.57 2.18
N MET A 63 -0.93 -1.53 1.46
CA MET A 63 -0.64 -1.36 0.02
C MET A 63 -1.92 -1.39 -0.82
N PHE A 64 -3.09 -1.60 -0.20
CA PHE A 64 -4.40 -1.66 -0.84
C PHE A 64 -4.74 -0.30 -1.48
N GLY A 65 -4.49 -0.17 -2.78
CA GLY A 65 -4.67 1.09 -3.54
C GLY A 65 -3.38 1.81 -3.91
N ASN A 66 -2.22 1.42 -3.37
CA ASN A 66 -0.91 1.95 -3.73
C ASN A 66 -0.02 0.90 -4.41
N VAL A 67 -0.61 -0.03 -5.19
CA VAL A 67 0.14 -1.01 -6.00
C VAL A 67 0.80 -0.39 -7.24
N GLY A 68 0.90 0.94 -7.31
CA GLY A 68 1.27 1.68 -8.50
C GLY A 68 0.20 1.55 -9.58
N ARG A 69 0.63 1.65 -10.85
CA ARG A 69 -0.22 1.30 -11.99
C ARG A 69 -0.79 -0.10 -11.71
N PRO A 70 -2.12 -0.32 -11.79
CA PRO A 70 -2.64 -1.67 -11.80
C PRO A 70 -1.81 -2.45 -12.81
N LEU A 71 -1.25 -3.59 -12.39
CA LEU A 71 -0.63 -4.50 -13.36
C LEU A 71 -1.61 -4.61 -14.53
N SER A 72 -1.11 -4.60 -15.77
CA SER A 72 -1.93 -4.93 -16.92
C SER A 72 -2.41 -6.36 -16.67
N VAL A 73 -3.51 -6.48 -15.92
CA VAL A 73 -3.94 -7.75 -15.37
C VAL A 73 -4.14 -8.60 -16.59
N ARG A 74 -3.50 -9.78 -16.59
CA ARG A 74 -3.81 -10.88 -17.50
C ARG A 74 -5.25 -11.33 -17.19
N THR A 75 -6.23 -10.46 -17.42
CA THR A 75 -7.63 -10.79 -17.30
C THR A 75 -7.91 -11.88 -18.33
N PRO A 76 -8.78 -12.85 -18.03
CA PRO A 76 -9.08 -13.94 -18.96
C PRO A 76 -9.50 -13.41 -20.32
N GLU A 77 -10.28 -12.32 -20.35
CA GLU A 77 -10.68 -11.60 -21.57
C GLU A 77 -9.48 -11.11 -22.40
N LYS A 78 -8.48 -10.55 -21.74
CA LYS A 78 -7.27 -10.05 -22.39
C LYS A 78 -6.39 -11.21 -22.85
N ILE A 79 -6.35 -12.33 -22.14
CA ILE A 79 -5.61 -13.53 -22.56
C ILE A 79 -6.26 -14.11 -23.82
N GLU A 80 -7.58 -14.25 -23.78
CA GLU A 80 -8.38 -14.83 -24.86
C GLU A 80 -8.27 -14.00 -26.15
N ARG A 81 -8.35 -12.67 -26.05
CA ARG A 81 -8.13 -11.78 -27.19
C ARG A 81 -6.73 -11.93 -27.80
N THR A 82 -5.70 -12.15 -26.98
CA THR A 82 -4.33 -12.38 -27.48
C THR A 82 -4.21 -13.74 -28.17
N ARG A 83 -4.86 -14.79 -27.66
CA ARG A 83 -4.91 -16.12 -28.30
C ARG A 83 -5.59 -16.07 -29.66
N GLN A 84 -6.76 -15.43 -29.76
CA GLN A 84 -7.51 -15.29 -31.01
C GLN A 84 -6.72 -14.53 -32.09
N VAL A 85 -5.95 -13.50 -31.71
CA VAL A 85 -5.08 -12.78 -32.67
C VAL A 85 -3.96 -13.69 -33.19
N PHE A 86 -3.36 -14.51 -32.33
CA PHE A 86 -2.31 -15.44 -32.72
C PHE A 86 -2.84 -16.57 -33.62
N GLU A 87 -4.02 -17.12 -33.32
CA GLU A 87 -4.69 -18.12 -34.17
C GLU A 87 -5.08 -17.57 -35.55
N ARG A 88 -5.56 -16.32 -35.60
CA ARG A 88 -5.94 -15.67 -36.85
C ARG A 88 -4.74 -15.33 -37.75
N SER A 89 -3.56 -15.14 -37.17
CA SER A 89 -2.35 -14.78 -37.92
C SER A 89 -1.07 -15.26 -37.23
N PRO A 90 -0.70 -16.53 -37.37
CA PRO A 90 0.46 -17.12 -36.68
C PRO A 90 1.82 -16.56 -37.10
N ARG A 91 1.86 -15.68 -38.12
CA ARG A 91 3.07 -15.06 -38.67
C ARG A 91 3.22 -13.58 -38.30
N THR A 92 2.30 -13.00 -37.53
CA THR A 92 2.45 -11.62 -37.09
C THR A 92 3.52 -11.49 -36.03
N SER A 93 4.31 -10.42 -36.12
CA SER A 93 5.32 -10.12 -35.11
C SER A 93 4.65 -9.69 -33.81
N ILE A 94 5.20 -10.11 -32.67
CA ILE A 94 4.76 -9.75 -31.30
C ILE A 94 4.48 -8.24 -31.14
N ARG A 95 5.26 -7.38 -31.83
CA ARG A 95 5.08 -5.93 -31.84
C ARG A 95 3.73 -5.50 -32.42
N LYS A 96 3.32 -6.06 -33.55
CA LYS A 96 2.05 -5.72 -34.22
C LYS A 96 0.86 -6.21 -33.41
N ASP A 97 0.96 -7.41 -32.85
CA ASP A 97 -0.10 -7.98 -32.01
C ASP A 97 -0.28 -7.15 -30.74
N ALA A 98 0.82 -6.82 -30.06
CA ALA A 98 0.82 -5.95 -28.88
C ALA A 98 0.13 -4.59 -29.15
N GLN A 99 0.36 -4.01 -30.34
CA GLN A 99 -0.30 -2.77 -30.77
C GLN A 99 -1.81 -2.98 -31.00
N GLN A 100 -2.23 -4.12 -31.55
CA GLN A 100 -3.64 -4.43 -31.80
C GLN A 100 -4.42 -4.76 -30.52
N VAL A 101 -3.78 -5.40 -29.54
CA VAL A 101 -4.42 -5.75 -28.25
C VAL A 101 -4.24 -4.69 -27.17
N GLY A 102 -3.48 -3.62 -27.44
CA GLY A 102 -3.21 -2.54 -26.48
C GLY A 102 -2.41 -3.00 -25.26
N LYS A 103 -1.40 -3.86 -25.46
CA LYS A 103 -0.54 -4.42 -24.40
C LYS A 103 0.94 -4.17 -24.65
N CYS A 104 1.77 -4.38 -23.64
CA CYS A 104 3.22 -4.36 -23.78
C CYS A 104 3.70 -5.62 -24.52
N GLN A 105 4.74 -5.49 -25.36
CA GLN A 105 5.29 -6.63 -26.14
C GLN A 105 5.74 -7.79 -25.26
N THR A 106 6.24 -7.50 -24.06
CA THR A 106 6.64 -8.47 -23.04
C THR A 106 5.45 -9.29 -22.54
N ASP A 107 4.25 -8.71 -22.49
CA ASP A 107 3.03 -9.40 -22.03
C ASP A 107 2.49 -10.36 -23.10
N CYS A 108 2.90 -10.19 -24.35
CA CYS A 108 2.54 -11.02 -25.50
C CYS A 108 3.57 -12.12 -25.80
N ARG A 109 4.69 -12.18 -25.06
CA ARG A 109 5.63 -13.31 -25.12
C ARG A 109 5.04 -14.44 -24.27
N GLY A 110 4.62 -15.51 -24.93
CA GLY A 110 4.24 -16.80 -24.31
C GLY A 110 5.47 -17.57 -23.87
#